data_AF-A0A2A2SHH6-F1
#
_entry.id   AF-A0A2A2SHH6-F1
#
_cell.length_a   1.000
_cell.length_b   1.000
_cell.length_c   1.000
_cell.angle_alpha   90.00
_cell.angle_beta   90.00
_cell.angle_gamma   90.00
#
_symmetry.space_group_name_H-M   'P 1'
#
loop_
_entity.id
_entity.type
_entity.pdbx_description
1 polymer ?
#
loop_
_entity_poly.entity_id
_entity_poly.type
_entity_poly.pdbx_seq_one_letter_code
_entity_poly.pdbx_strand_id
1 'polypeptide(L)'
;MILDTSAVFAVLLKEDGHAAFLDRMSDASHLLMSAGSWVELTAVAVRGRKIPPAALDKAAAELGVQVVPVTLEHAELARAAYRTYGRGTGHPASLNFGDCFAYALDKSTGEPLLFKGDDFAATDIVSAVPTGRAAS
;
A
#
# COMPACT_ATOMS: atom_id res chain seq x y z
N MET A 1 10.88 -1.45 -2.47
CA MET A 1 9.44 -1.74 -2.76
C MET A 1 8.58 -1.08 -1.70
N ILE A 2 7.42 -0.57 -2.08
CA ILE A 2 6.46 0.07 -1.18
C ILE A 2 5.29 -0.87 -0.88
N LEU A 3 4.82 -0.85 0.36
CA LEU A 3 3.68 -1.62 0.82
C LEU A 3 2.46 -0.71 0.98
N ASP A 4 1.38 -1.07 0.28
CA ASP A 4 0.05 -0.56 0.60
C ASP A 4 -0.58 -1.34 1.76
N THR A 5 -1.53 -0.72 2.45
CA THR A 5 -2.25 -1.34 3.57
C THR A 5 -2.99 -2.62 3.16
N SER A 6 -3.53 -2.67 1.93
CA SER A 6 -4.25 -3.83 1.41
C SER A 6 -3.37 -5.08 1.28
N ALA A 7 -2.12 -4.93 0.82
CA ALA A 7 -1.16 -6.04 0.71
C ALA A 7 -0.74 -6.56 2.09
N VAL A 8 -0.55 -5.66 3.06
CA VAL A 8 -0.23 -6.05 4.43
C VAL A 8 -1.40 -6.80 5.07
N PHE A 9 -2.64 -6.35 4.88
CA PHE A 9 -3.81 -7.08 5.35
C PHE A 9 -3.97 -8.45 4.71
N ALA A 10 -3.70 -8.58 3.40
CA ALA A 10 -3.76 -9.86 2.72
C ALA A 10 -2.83 -10.90 3.39
N VAL A 11 -1.61 -10.51 3.74
CA VAL A 11 -0.64 -11.37 4.45
C VAL A 11 -1.06 -11.63 5.89
N LEU A 12 -1.38 -10.58 6.67
CA LEU A 12 -1.73 -10.71 8.08
C LEU A 12 -2.97 -11.57 8.32
N LEU A 13 -3.98 -11.43 7.46
CA LEU A 13 -5.25 -12.15 7.57
C LEU A 13 -5.25 -13.48 6.81
N LYS A 14 -4.13 -13.85 6.17
CA LYS A 14 -4.00 -15.04 5.33
C LYS A 14 -5.12 -15.15 4.30
N GLU A 15 -5.45 -14.03 3.66
CA GLU A 15 -6.49 -14.00 2.63
C GLU A 15 -6.10 -14.88 1.42
N ASP A 16 -7.07 -15.23 0.58
CA ASP A 16 -6.77 -15.95 -0.65
C ASP A 16 -5.75 -15.17 -1.50
N GLY A 17 -4.70 -15.88 -1.94
CA GLY A 17 -3.57 -15.31 -2.69
C GLY A 17 -2.46 -14.67 -1.84
N HIS A 18 -2.55 -14.68 -0.49
CA HIS A 18 -1.55 -14.03 0.38
C HIS A 18 -0.10 -14.52 0.17
N ALA A 19 0.09 -15.79 -0.22
CA ALA A 19 1.41 -16.36 -0.44
C ALA A 19 2.21 -15.57 -1.50
N ALA A 20 1.56 -15.15 -2.59
CA ALA A 20 2.22 -14.36 -3.63
C ALA A 20 2.68 -12.98 -3.13
N PHE A 21 1.94 -12.37 -2.19
CA PHE A 21 2.36 -11.12 -1.55
C PHE A 21 3.54 -11.35 -0.61
N LEU A 22 3.50 -12.41 0.18
CA LEU A 22 4.58 -12.75 1.11
C LEU A 22 5.89 -13.08 0.36
N ASP A 23 5.81 -13.82 -0.74
CA ASP A 23 6.96 -14.13 -1.58
C ASP A 23 7.59 -12.83 -2.13
N ARG A 24 6.75 -11.91 -2.64
CA ARG A 24 7.21 -10.59 -3.12
C ARG A 24 7.82 -9.73 -2.03
N MET A 25 7.27 -9.76 -0.82
CA MET A 25 7.84 -9.07 0.33
C MET A 25 9.20 -9.66 0.71
N SER A 26 9.35 -10.97 0.63
CA SER A 26 10.58 -11.70 1.00
C SER A 26 11.71 -11.52 -0.02
N ASP A 27 11.37 -11.40 -1.30
CA ASP A 27 12.33 -11.19 -2.39
C ASP A 27 12.80 -9.72 -2.52
N ALA A 28 12.10 -8.78 -1.85
CA ALA A 28 12.43 -7.37 -1.93
C ALA A 28 13.70 -7.04 -1.11
N SER A 29 14.59 -6.22 -1.69
CA SER A 29 15.80 -5.76 -0.99
C SER A 29 15.48 -4.84 0.21
N HIS A 30 14.34 -4.17 0.16
CA HIS A 30 13.84 -3.31 1.22
C HIS A 30 12.32 -3.11 1.08
N LEU A 31 11.65 -2.97 2.23
CA LEU A 31 10.21 -2.74 2.34
C LEU A 31 9.95 -1.37 2.95
N LEU A 32 9.25 -0.51 2.24
CA LEU A 32 8.89 0.83 2.66
C LEU A 32 7.38 0.93 2.89
N MET A 33 6.97 1.71 3.88
CA MET A 33 5.57 2.09 4.04
C MET A 33 5.49 3.55 4.43
N SER A 34 4.58 4.31 3.84
CA SER A 34 4.36 5.70 4.26
C SER A 34 3.82 5.75 5.69
N ALA A 35 4.27 6.71 6.49
CA ALA A 35 3.72 6.95 7.82
C ALA A 35 2.21 7.23 7.81
N GLY A 36 1.68 7.82 6.72
CA GLY A 36 0.24 7.99 6.52
C GLY A 36 -0.49 6.64 6.36
N SER A 37 0.05 5.77 5.52
CA SER A 37 -0.45 4.40 5.34
C SER A 37 -0.32 3.55 6.63
N TRP A 38 0.73 3.76 7.43
CA TRP A 38 0.90 3.10 8.73
C TRP A 38 -0.21 3.47 9.72
N VAL A 39 -0.60 4.75 9.75
CA VAL A 39 -1.73 5.23 10.59
C VAL A 39 -3.04 4.60 10.12
N GLU A 40 -3.28 4.56 8.81
CA GLU A 40 -4.47 3.92 8.24
C GLU A 40 -4.52 2.42 8.57
N LEU A 41 -3.43 1.69 8.33
CA LEU A 41 -3.27 0.28 8.66
C LEU A 41 -3.64 0.04 10.13
N THR A 42 -3.08 0.83 11.05
CA THR A 42 -3.35 0.72 12.49
C THR A 42 -4.81 1.02 12.81
N ALA A 43 -5.39 2.08 12.24
CA ALA A 43 -6.78 2.46 12.48
C ALA A 43 -7.76 1.36 12.04
N VAL A 44 -7.55 0.80 10.83
CA VAL A 44 -8.39 -0.25 10.26
C VAL A 44 -8.20 -1.58 11.01
N ALA A 45 -6.95 -1.93 11.36
CA ALA A 45 -6.63 -3.14 12.09
C ALA A 45 -7.28 -3.17 13.47
N VAL A 46 -7.20 -2.08 14.23
CA VAL A 46 -7.77 -1.98 15.58
C VAL A 46 -9.29 -1.93 15.54
N ARG A 47 -9.87 -1.04 14.72
CA ARG A 47 -11.33 -0.80 14.73
C ARG A 47 -12.12 -1.80 13.89
N GLY A 48 -11.59 -2.18 12.73
CA GLY A 48 -12.28 -3.04 11.78
C GLY A 48 -11.98 -4.52 11.97
N ARG A 49 -10.77 -4.88 12.42
CA ARG A 49 -10.31 -6.28 12.49
C ARG A 49 -9.98 -6.78 13.89
N LYS A 50 -10.03 -5.92 14.92
CA LYS A 50 -9.69 -6.23 16.33
C LYS A 50 -8.26 -6.78 16.49
N ILE A 51 -7.34 -6.38 15.60
CA ILE A 51 -5.92 -6.73 15.70
C ILE A 51 -5.25 -5.71 16.63
N PRO A 52 -4.52 -6.16 17.68
CA PRO A 52 -3.80 -5.24 18.57
C PRO A 52 -2.66 -4.51 17.84
N PRO A 53 -2.39 -3.22 18.16
CA PRO A 53 -1.26 -2.49 17.57
C PRO A 53 0.09 -3.22 17.72
N ALA A 54 0.34 -3.82 18.89
CA ALA A 54 1.56 -4.57 19.16
C ALA A 54 1.78 -5.77 18.20
N ALA A 55 0.72 -6.34 17.64
CA ALA A 55 0.83 -7.39 16.64
C ALA A 55 1.31 -6.84 15.28
N LEU A 56 0.89 -5.61 14.93
CA LEU A 56 1.37 -4.91 13.74
C LEU A 56 2.83 -4.50 13.90
N ASP A 57 3.18 -3.93 15.05
CA ASP A 57 4.57 -3.53 15.36
C ASP A 57 5.51 -4.73 15.24
N LYS A 58 5.12 -5.87 15.80
CA LYS A 58 5.87 -7.12 15.70
C LYS A 58 6.01 -7.59 14.25
N ALA A 59 4.91 -7.62 13.49
CA ALA A 59 4.94 -8.06 12.09
C ALA A 59 5.80 -7.13 11.21
N ALA A 60 5.71 -5.82 11.41
CA ALA A 60 6.54 -4.84 10.70
C ALA A 60 8.02 -5.01 11.03
N ALA A 61 8.36 -5.27 12.30
CA ALA A 61 9.72 -5.54 12.72
C ALA A 61 10.27 -6.85 12.15
N GLU A 62 9.47 -7.93 12.14
CA GLU A 62 9.85 -9.23 11.58
C GLU A 62 10.09 -9.17 10.06
N LEU A 63 9.29 -8.38 9.34
CA LEU A 63 9.44 -8.15 7.90
C LEU A 63 10.50 -7.09 7.55
N GLY A 64 11.00 -6.33 8.53
CA GLY A 64 11.95 -5.24 8.29
C GLY A 64 11.35 -4.05 7.54
N VAL A 65 10.06 -3.75 7.77
CA VAL A 65 9.37 -2.62 7.13
C VAL A 65 9.89 -1.29 7.69
N GLN A 66 10.31 -0.41 6.79
CA GLN A 66 10.74 0.94 7.12
C GLN A 66 9.58 1.92 6.93
N VAL A 67 9.15 2.55 8.02
CA VAL A 67 8.12 3.58 7.98
C VAL A 67 8.74 4.93 7.60
N VAL A 68 8.35 5.45 6.43
CA VAL A 68 8.90 6.68 5.84
C VAL A 68 8.04 7.88 6.23
N PRO A 69 8.61 9.00 6.74
CA PRO A 69 7.86 10.20 7.07
C PRO A 69 7.10 10.79 5.89
N VAL A 70 5.93 11.39 6.14
CA VAL A 70 5.21 12.19 5.14
C VAL A 70 5.84 13.59 5.11
N THR A 71 6.38 13.97 3.95
CA THR A 71 6.99 15.29 3.71
C THR A 71 6.03 16.20 2.95
N LEU A 72 6.40 17.48 2.80
CA LEU A 72 5.65 18.41 1.95
C LEU A 72 5.65 17.96 0.49
N GLU A 73 6.76 17.43 -0.01
CA GLU A 73 6.85 16.84 -1.35
C GLU A 73 5.83 15.71 -1.55
N HIS A 74 5.73 14.79 -0.58
CA HIS A 74 4.71 13.74 -0.62
C HIS A 74 3.30 14.33 -0.67
N ALA A 75 3.03 15.40 0.09
CA ALA A 75 1.73 16.06 0.08
C ALA A 75 1.39 16.70 -1.28
N GLU A 76 2.38 17.28 -1.98
CA GLU A 76 2.19 17.86 -3.31
C GLU A 76 1.90 16.79 -4.36
N LEU A 77 2.64 15.68 -4.33
CA LEU A 77 2.41 14.51 -5.18
C LEU A 77 1.02 13.89 -4.92
N ALA A 78 0.67 13.66 -3.66
CA ALA A 78 -0.64 13.17 -3.23
C ALA A 78 -1.78 14.09 -3.73
N ARG A 79 -1.62 15.42 -3.58
CA ARG A 79 -2.61 16.40 -4.04
C ARG A 79 -2.81 16.34 -5.55
N ALA A 80 -1.73 16.23 -6.32
CA ALA A 80 -1.81 16.11 -7.78
C ALA A 80 -2.51 14.81 -8.18
N ALA A 81 -2.16 13.70 -7.53
CA ALA A 81 -2.78 12.39 -7.73
C ALA A 81 -4.28 12.41 -7.45
N TYR A 82 -4.69 12.94 -6.29
CA TYR A 82 -6.09 12.95 -5.87
C TYR A 82 -6.98 13.79 -6.80
N ARG A 83 -6.45 14.88 -7.36
CA ARG A 83 -7.17 15.69 -8.36
C ARG A 83 -7.44 14.92 -9.66
N THR A 84 -6.54 14.02 -10.04
CA THR A 84 -6.61 13.27 -11.31
C THR A 84 -7.32 11.93 -11.14
N TYR A 85 -6.97 11.17 -10.10
CA TYR A 85 -7.35 9.78 -9.86
C TYR A 85 -8.24 9.59 -8.64
N GLY A 86 -8.54 10.67 -7.90
CA GLY A 86 -9.32 10.59 -6.67
C GLY A 86 -10.77 10.21 -6.91
N ARG A 87 -11.38 9.56 -5.92
CA ARG A 87 -12.80 9.22 -5.92
C ARG A 87 -13.67 10.46 -6.18
N GLY A 88 -14.58 10.35 -7.14
CA GLY A 88 -15.52 11.42 -7.49
C GLY A 88 -15.05 12.37 -8.59
N THR A 89 -13.86 12.16 -9.16
CA THR A 89 -13.34 12.92 -10.31
C THR A 89 -13.94 12.50 -11.65
N GLY A 90 -14.53 11.29 -11.73
CA GLY A 90 -14.97 10.66 -12.97
C GLY A 90 -13.87 9.83 -13.66
N HIS A 91 -12.66 9.79 -13.10
CA HIS A 91 -11.60 8.90 -13.55
C HIS A 91 -11.92 7.42 -13.19
N PRO A 92 -11.47 6.42 -13.99
CA PRO A 92 -11.68 5.01 -13.65
C PRO A 92 -10.99 4.57 -12.35
N ALA A 93 -9.79 5.10 -12.08
CA ALA A 93 -9.16 5.03 -10.76
C ALA A 93 -10.00 5.80 -9.73
N SER A 94 -10.07 5.29 -8.51
CA SER A 94 -10.93 5.84 -7.45
C SER A 94 -10.17 5.97 -6.13
N LEU A 95 -8.97 6.56 -6.20
CA LEU A 95 -8.08 6.71 -5.05
C LEU A 95 -8.81 7.43 -3.92
N ASN A 96 -8.72 6.84 -2.73
CA ASN A 96 -9.17 7.46 -1.50
C ASN A 96 -8.01 8.27 -0.86
N PHE A 97 -8.28 8.95 0.27
CA PHE A 97 -7.29 9.77 0.96
C PHE A 97 -6.06 8.97 1.46
N GLY A 98 -6.29 7.74 1.93
CA GLY A 98 -5.24 6.81 2.38
C GLY A 98 -4.33 6.36 1.24
N ASP A 99 -4.91 5.97 0.11
CA ASP A 99 -4.18 5.53 -1.09
C ASP A 99 -3.17 6.57 -1.59
N CYS A 100 -3.47 7.87 -1.39
CA CYS A 100 -2.58 8.95 -1.77
C CYS A 100 -1.21 8.91 -1.07
N PHE A 101 -1.12 8.35 0.13
CA PHE A 101 0.15 8.25 0.84
C PHE A 101 1.08 7.19 0.23
N ALA A 102 0.52 6.05 -0.17
CA ALA A 102 1.26 5.02 -0.90
C ALA A 102 1.65 5.51 -2.29
N TYR A 103 0.72 6.16 -3.00
CA TYR A 103 0.98 6.77 -4.31
C TYR A 103 2.12 7.80 -4.24
N ALA A 104 2.10 8.71 -3.26
CA ALA A 104 3.12 9.75 -3.14
C ALA A 104 4.51 9.17 -2.81
N LEU A 105 4.57 8.09 -2.03
CA LEU A 105 5.83 7.42 -1.73
C LEU A 105 6.38 6.72 -2.99
N ASP A 106 5.52 6.13 -3.83
CA ASP A 106 5.92 5.56 -5.12
C ASP A 106 6.51 6.65 -6.01
N LYS A 107 5.82 7.77 -6.17
CA LYS A 107 6.29 8.84 -7.06
C LYS A 107 7.56 9.54 -6.58
N SER A 108 7.77 9.63 -5.28
CA SER A 108 8.99 10.26 -4.74
C SER A 108 10.21 9.34 -4.78
N THR A 109 10.03 8.02 -4.66
CA THR A 109 11.15 7.05 -4.60
C THR A 109 11.41 6.32 -5.91
N GLY A 110 10.40 6.20 -6.77
CA GLY A 110 10.42 5.35 -7.97
C GLY A 110 10.35 3.85 -7.67
N GLU A 111 10.13 3.46 -6.42
CA GLU A 111 9.98 2.07 -6.00
C GLU A 111 8.58 1.53 -6.33
N PRO A 112 8.45 0.28 -6.79
CA PRO A 112 7.16 -0.28 -7.15
C PRO A 112 6.25 -0.48 -5.93
N LEU A 113 4.94 -0.36 -6.14
CA LEU A 113 3.91 -0.50 -5.11
C LEU A 113 3.32 -1.91 -5.10
N LEU A 114 3.31 -2.54 -3.92
CA LEU A 114 2.61 -3.80 -3.65
C LEU A 114 1.24 -3.51 -3.03
N PHE A 115 0.18 -3.80 -3.75
CA PHE A 115 -1.22 -3.61 -3.32
C PHE A 115 -2.10 -4.77 -3.82
N LYS A 116 -3.23 -4.98 -3.16
CA LYS A 116 -4.26 -5.95 -3.56
C LYS A 116 -5.47 -5.21 -4.13
N GLY A 117 -6.08 -5.77 -5.18
CA GLY A 117 -7.26 -5.20 -5.83
C GLY A 117 -6.89 -4.32 -7.03
N ASP A 118 -7.79 -3.40 -7.39
CA ASP A 118 -7.69 -2.61 -8.63
C ASP A 118 -7.55 -1.10 -8.37
N ASP A 119 -7.43 -0.67 -7.11
CA ASP A 119 -7.48 0.75 -6.72
C ASP A 119 -6.40 1.60 -7.42
N PHE A 120 -5.22 1.02 -7.66
CA PHE A 120 -4.13 1.64 -8.39
C PHE A 120 -4.02 1.20 -9.86
N ALA A 121 -4.84 0.23 -10.32
CA ALA A 121 -4.68 -0.40 -11.64
C ALA A 121 -4.93 0.55 -12.81
N ALA A 122 -5.78 1.56 -12.61
CA ALA A 122 -6.03 2.61 -13.60
C ALA A 122 -5.19 3.88 -13.35
N THR A 123 -4.12 3.79 -12.56
CA THR A 123 -3.19 4.90 -12.34
C THR A 123 -1.90 4.70 -13.13
N ASP A 124 -0.94 5.61 -12.98
CA ASP A 124 0.41 5.50 -13.53
C ASP A 124 1.40 4.83 -12.56
N ILE A 125 0.92 4.10 -11.55
CA ILE A 125 1.74 3.34 -10.59
C ILE A 125 2.27 2.05 -11.22
N VAL A 126 3.52 1.69 -10.88
CA VAL A 126 4.11 0.41 -11.25
C VAL A 126 3.78 -0.63 -10.18
N SER A 127 2.96 -1.62 -10.52
CA SER A 127 2.62 -2.71 -9.61
C SER A 127 3.82 -3.64 -9.38
N ALA A 128 4.05 -3.99 -8.12
CA ALA A 128 5.02 -5.00 -7.71
C ALA A 128 4.53 -6.45 -7.94
N VAL A 129 3.24 -6.65 -8.25
CA VAL A 129 2.70 -7.94 -8.70
C VAL A 129 2.60 -7.92 -10.22
N PRO A 130 3.15 -8.91 -10.96
CA PRO A 130 2.90 -9.03 -12.38
C PRO A 130 1.39 -9.14 -12.60
N THR A 131 0.85 -8.45 -13.60
CA THR A 131 -0.51 -8.65 -14.10
C THR A 131 -0.61 -10.02 -14.77
N GLY A 132 -0.51 -11.08 -13.98
CA GLY A 132 -0.90 -12.43 -14.34
C GLY A 132 -2.35 -12.57 -13.90
N ARG A 133 -3.26 -12.35 -14.83
CA ARG A 133 -4.64 -12.84 -14.77
C ARG A 133 -4.55 -14.27 -14.21
N ALA A 134 -5.21 -14.54 -13.08
CA ALA A 134 -5.42 -15.91 -12.63
C ALA A 134 -5.98 -16.67 -13.84
N ALA A 135 -5.17 -17.52 -14.45
CA ALA A 135 -5.64 -18.44 -15.45
C ALA A 135 -6.50 -19.44 -14.68
N SER A 136 -7.82 -19.30 -14.91
CA SER A 136 -8.89 -20.29 -14.77
C SER A 136 -8.60 -21.55 -13.96
#